data_AF-A0AAV8Z3M7-F1
#
_entry.id   AF-A0AAV8Z3M7-F1
#
_cell.length_a   1.000
_cell.length_b   1.000
_cell.length_c   1.000
_cell.angle_alpha   90.00
_cell.angle_beta   90.00
_cell.angle_gamma   90.00
#
_symmetry.space_group_name_H-M   'P 1'
#
loop_
_entity.id
_entity.type
_entity.pdbx_description
1 polymer ?
#
loop_
_entity_poly.entity_id
_entity_poly.type
_entity_poly.pdbx_seq_one_letter_code
_entity_poly.pdbx_strand_id
1 'polypeptide(L)'
;MIGYGDRARTQCEVVRLFRETHPDLPPLKQGTISKIEAQYQEMGHVRKVSSKRQAVVDDDTELNLLLALEENPITPARQMARDIKVSTVYVCTVVAPYGATVPQRVKQFVALADPESRTEKENHRRTLINGENKGIAHRLKSLPRSQPKSIR
;
A
#
# COMPACT_ATOMS: atom_id res chain seq x y z
N MET A 1 -11.02 -39.77 6.53
CA MET A 1 -11.45 -40.16 5.19
C MET A 1 -11.21 -38.99 4.23
N ILE A 2 -10.36 -39.15 3.21
CA ILE A 2 -10.01 -38.06 2.27
C ILE A 2 -10.79 -38.29 0.99
N GLY A 3 -11.78 -37.44 0.71
CA GLY A 3 -12.66 -37.56 -0.45
C GLY A 3 -12.40 -36.47 -1.49
N TYR A 4 -12.55 -36.83 -2.77
CA TYR A 4 -12.72 -35.89 -3.87
C TYR A 4 -14.14 -36.10 -4.41
N GLY A 5 -15.06 -35.19 -4.13
CA GLY A 5 -16.50 -35.38 -4.34
C GLY A 5 -17.10 -36.42 -3.37
N ASP A 6 -18.07 -37.21 -3.83
CA ASP A 6 -18.84 -38.16 -3.00
C ASP A 6 -18.09 -39.45 -2.63
N ARG A 7 -16.84 -39.61 -3.08
CA ARG A 7 -16.07 -40.84 -2.87
C ARG A 7 -15.08 -40.69 -1.73
N ALA A 8 -15.40 -41.32 -0.62
CA ALA A 8 -14.49 -41.64 0.46
C ALA A 8 -13.34 -42.52 -0.03
N ARG A 9 -12.08 -42.08 0.12
CA ARG A 9 -10.89 -42.93 -0.11
C ARG A 9 -10.08 -43.09 1.16
N THR A 10 -9.45 -44.25 1.27
CA THR A 10 -8.45 -44.54 2.31
C THR A 10 -7.12 -43.87 1.98
N GLN A 11 -6.29 -43.61 3.00
CA GLN A 11 -4.99 -42.96 2.80
C GLN A 11 -4.09 -43.75 1.82
N CYS A 12 -4.12 -45.08 1.87
CA CYS A 12 -3.36 -45.95 0.96
C CYS A 12 -3.76 -45.77 -0.50
N GLU A 13 -5.07 -45.67 -0.77
CA GLU A 13 -5.57 -45.43 -2.13
C GLU A 13 -5.18 -44.06 -2.65
N VAL A 14 -5.14 -43.04 -1.78
CA VAL A 14 -4.67 -41.70 -2.16
C VAL A 14 -3.19 -41.72 -2.51
N VAL A 15 -2.33 -42.43 -1.75
CA VAL A 15 -0.92 -42.61 -2.11
C VAL A 15 -0.79 -43.27 -3.48
N ARG A 16 -1.53 -44.35 -3.70
CA ARG A 16 -1.48 -45.10 -4.96
C ARG A 16 -1.91 -44.22 -6.14
N LEU A 17 -3.05 -43.55 -6.01
CA LEU A 17 -3.57 -42.67 -7.05
C LEU A 17 -2.61 -41.52 -7.35
N PHE A 18 -2.00 -40.91 -6.33
CA PHE A 18 -1.03 -39.84 -6.53
C PHE A 18 0.19 -40.28 -7.33
N ARG A 19 0.66 -41.52 -7.11
CA ARG A 19 1.77 -42.09 -7.90
C ARG A 19 1.35 -42.37 -9.34
N GLU A 20 0.12 -42.82 -9.56
CA GLU A 20 -0.43 -43.07 -10.90
C GLU A 20 -0.62 -41.76 -11.68
N THR A 21 -1.09 -40.69 -11.04
CA THR A 21 -1.38 -39.40 -11.70
C THR A 21 -0.15 -38.51 -11.85
N HIS A 22 0.84 -38.66 -10.97
CA HIS A 22 2.06 -37.86 -10.96
C HIS A 22 3.31 -38.74 -10.85
N PRO A 23 3.66 -39.49 -11.91
CA PRO A 23 4.80 -40.40 -11.90
C PRO A 23 6.14 -39.67 -11.78
N ASP A 24 6.22 -38.43 -12.24
CA ASP A 24 7.45 -37.62 -12.23
C ASP A 24 7.76 -37.00 -10.86
N LEU A 25 6.81 -37.04 -9.92
CA LEU A 25 6.98 -36.46 -8.59
C LEU A 25 7.47 -37.50 -7.58
N PRO A 26 8.20 -37.08 -6.52
CA PRO A 26 8.60 -37.97 -5.45
C PRO A 26 7.38 -38.68 -4.82
N PRO A 27 7.50 -39.97 -4.48
CA PRO A 27 6.39 -40.72 -3.92
C PRO A 27 5.96 -40.13 -2.58
N LEU A 28 4.68 -39.81 -2.45
CA LEU A 28 4.10 -39.41 -1.18
C LEU A 28 4.12 -40.57 -0.18
N LYS A 29 4.41 -40.24 1.08
CA LYS A 29 4.30 -41.17 2.21
C LYS A 29 2.88 -41.08 2.78
N GLN A 30 2.35 -42.21 3.26
CA GLN A 30 1.05 -42.25 3.94
C GLN A 30 1.01 -41.28 5.14
N GLY A 31 2.09 -41.18 5.90
CA GLY A 31 2.18 -40.23 7.02
C GLY A 31 2.05 -38.76 6.61
N THR A 32 2.46 -38.40 5.39
CA THR A 32 2.26 -37.04 4.85
C THR A 32 0.77 -36.78 4.62
N ILE A 33 0.07 -37.76 4.06
CA ILE A 33 -1.37 -37.68 3.82
C ILE A 33 -2.14 -37.60 5.15
N SER A 34 -1.74 -38.39 6.15
CA SER A 34 -2.35 -38.33 7.48
C SER A 34 -2.17 -36.97 8.16
N LYS A 35 -1.00 -36.32 8.00
CA LYS A 35 -0.77 -34.97 8.54
C LYS A 35 -1.61 -33.92 7.83
N ILE A 36 -1.69 -34.01 6.50
CA ILE A 36 -2.51 -33.10 5.67
C ILE A 36 -3.98 -33.24 6.05
N GLU A 37 -4.46 -34.47 6.24
CA GLU A 37 -5.82 -34.77 6.68
C GLU A 37 -6.12 -34.20 8.06
N ALA A 38 -5.24 -34.45 9.04
CA ALA A 38 -5.39 -33.89 10.38
C ALA A 38 -5.43 -32.36 10.36
N GLN A 39 -4.52 -31.75 9.59
CA GLN A 39 -4.46 -30.30 9.40
C GLN A 39 -5.75 -29.74 8.79
N TYR A 40 -6.30 -30.44 7.79
CA TYR A 40 -7.56 -30.05 7.15
C TYR A 40 -8.76 -30.21 8.09
N GLN A 41 -8.81 -31.27 8.89
CA GLN A 41 -9.90 -31.47 9.87
C GLN A 41 -9.88 -30.41 10.97
N GLU A 42 -8.68 -30.00 11.40
CA GLU A 42 -8.51 -29.00 12.47
C GLU A 42 -8.80 -27.58 11.97
N MET A 43 -8.21 -27.17 10.84
CA MET A 43 -8.26 -25.78 10.35
C MET A 43 -9.25 -25.55 9.20
N GLY A 44 -9.86 -26.59 8.65
CA GLY A 44 -10.68 -26.52 7.42
C GLY A 44 -9.85 -26.26 6.15
N HIS A 45 -8.53 -26.13 6.25
CA HIS A 45 -7.64 -25.88 5.12
C HIS A 45 -6.20 -26.36 5.37
N VAL A 46 -5.46 -26.62 4.30
CA VAL A 46 -4.04 -27.07 4.35
C VAL A 46 -3.08 -25.91 4.04
N ARG A 47 -3.51 -24.65 4.18
CA ARG A 47 -2.63 -23.51 3.91
C ARG A 47 -1.47 -23.50 4.90
N LYS A 48 -0.28 -23.18 4.39
CA LYS A 48 0.91 -23.01 5.21
C LYS A 48 0.68 -21.83 6.15
N VAL A 49 0.64 -22.08 7.45
CA VAL A 49 0.58 -21.01 8.46
C VAL A 49 1.85 -20.18 8.28
N SER A 50 1.70 -18.91 7.93
CA SER A 50 2.86 -18.03 7.88
C SER A 50 3.37 -17.88 9.31
N SER A 51 4.53 -18.46 9.60
CA SER A 51 5.23 -18.30 10.88
C SER A 51 5.83 -16.89 11.00
N LYS A 52 5.04 -15.85 10.70
CA LYS A 52 5.38 -14.52 11.19
C LYS A 52 5.26 -14.64 12.69
N ARG A 53 6.40 -14.53 13.40
CA ARG A 53 6.38 -14.27 14.82
C ARG A 53 5.62 -12.96 14.99
N GLN A 54 4.34 -13.04 15.30
CA GLN A 54 3.68 -11.92 15.96
C GLN A 54 4.50 -11.75 17.25
N ALA A 55 5.08 -10.57 17.45
CA ALA A 55 5.57 -10.22 18.76
C ALA A 55 4.41 -10.52 19.72
N VAL A 56 4.67 -11.17 20.85
CA VAL A 56 3.67 -11.26 21.91
C VAL A 56 3.46 -9.83 22.36
N VAL A 57 2.45 -9.21 21.78
CA VAL A 57 2.02 -7.86 22.06
C VAL A 57 1.16 -7.96 23.30
N ASP A 58 1.43 -7.08 24.26
CA ASP A 58 0.53 -6.88 25.39
C ASP A 58 -0.71 -6.14 24.88
N ASP A 59 -1.86 -6.81 24.88
CA ASP A 59 -3.11 -6.31 24.28
C ASP A 59 -3.52 -4.96 24.90
N ASP A 60 -3.28 -4.77 26.20
CA ASP A 60 -3.56 -3.52 26.91
C ASP A 60 -2.69 -2.37 26.41
N THR A 61 -1.41 -2.65 26.16
CA THR A 61 -0.47 -1.66 25.61
C THR A 61 -0.83 -1.29 24.16
N GLU A 62 -1.26 -2.25 23.34
CA GLU A 62 -1.77 -1.98 21.99
C GLU A 62 -3.03 -1.12 22.02
N LEU A 63 -3.99 -1.44 22.90
CA LEU A 63 -5.21 -0.67 23.07
C LEU A 63 -4.92 0.79 23.46
N ASN A 64 -4.04 1.01 24.43
CA ASN A 64 -3.63 2.36 24.84
C ASN A 64 -2.98 3.15 23.70
N LEU A 65 -2.19 2.50 22.84
CA LEU A 65 -1.61 3.14 21.65
C LEU A 65 -2.66 3.56 20.63
N LEU A 66 -3.66 2.70 20.40
CA LEU A 66 -4.73 2.99 19.46
C LEU A 66 -5.65 4.11 19.95
N LEU A 67 -5.97 4.13 21.25
CA LEU A 67 -6.73 5.23 21.87
C LEU A 67 -5.97 6.57 21.77
N ALA A 68 -4.67 6.58 22.07
CA ALA A 68 -3.85 7.79 21.95
C ALA A 68 -3.79 8.32 20.49
N LEU A 69 -3.78 7.41 19.51
CA LEU A 69 -3.83 7.76 18.09
C LEU A 69 -5.19 8.33 17.68
N GLU A 70 -6.28 7.79 18.21
CA GLU A 70 -7.64 8.28 17.96
C GLU A 70 -7.85 9.67 18.58
N GLU A 71 -7.42 9.88 19.82
CA GLU A 71 -7.51 11.15 20.51
C GLU A 71 -6.72 12.25 19.80
N ASN A 72 -5.50 11.95 19.35
CA ASN A 72 -4.62 12.93 18.73
C ASN A 72 -3.79 12.33 17.58
N PRO A 73 -4.30 12.32 16.33
CA PRO A 73 -3.65 11.65 15.20
C PRO A 73 -2.38 12.35 14.69
N ILE A 74 -2.14 13.58 15.14
CA ILE A 74 -0.93 14.36 14.80
C ILE A 74 0.24 14.08 15.76
N THR A 75 -0.01 13.33 16.84
CA THR A 75 1.01 13.05 17.84
C THR A 75 2.15 12.24 17.20
N PRO A 76 3.40 12.71 17.28
CA PRO A 76 4.51 11.96 16.70
C PRO A 76 4.72 10.65 17.46
N ALA A 77 5.07 9.58 16.74
CA ALA A 77 5.28 8.24 17.31
C ALA A 77 6.31 8.22 18.47
N ARG A 78 7.30 9.12 18.45
CA ARG A 78 8.26 9.30 19.55
C ARG A 78 7.61 9.78 20.85
N GLN A 79 6.57 10.62 20.75
CA GLN A 79 5.86 11.14 21.91
C GLN A 79 4.94 10.07 22.50
N MET A 80 4.12 9.41 21.66
CA MET A 80 3.29 8.27 22.09
C MET A 80 4.12 7.16 22.76
N ALA A 81 5.31 6.89 22.21
CA ALA A 81 6.25 5.93 22.79
C ALA A 81 6.71 6.30 24.21
N ARG A 82 6.91 7.59 24.49
CA ARG A 82 7.29 8.06 25.84
C ARG A 82 6.13 7.95 26.82
N ASP A 83 4.95 8.35 26.39
CA ASP A 83 3.76 8.41 27.24
C ASP A 83 3.33 7.00 27.69
N ILE A 84 3.41 6.03 26.78
CA ILE A 84 3.03 4.62 27.01
C ILE A 84 4.25 3.75 27.41
N LYS A 85 5.45 4.35 27.50
CA LYS A 85 6.72 3.69 27.89
C LYS A 85 7.11 2.49 27.02
N VAL A 86 6.88 2.60 25.71
CA VAL A 86 7.22 1.58 24.71
C VAL A 86 8.30 2.06 23.75
N SER A 87 8.90 1.15 22.98
CA SER A 87 9.86 1.55 21.95
C SER A 87 9.15 2.27 20.79
N THR A 88 9.81 3.27 20.19
CA THR A 88 9.26 3.98 19.02
C THR A 88 9.05 3.05 17.83
N VAL A 89 9.90 2.03 17.68
CA VAL A 89 9.78 1.00 16.64
C VAL A 89 8.47 0.24 16.82
N TYR A 90 8.14 -0.11 18.06
CA TYR A 90 6.90 -0.82 18.39
C TYR A 90 5.66 0.02 18.09
N VAL A 91 5.66 1.31 18.45
CA VAL A 91 4.60 2.25 18.05
C VAL A 91 4.42 2.28 16.54
N CYS A 92 5.52 2.39 15.77
CA CYS A 92 5.43 2.36 14.32
C CYS A 92 4.87 1.04 13.78
N THR A 93 5.18 -0.11 14.39
CA THR A 93 4.64 -1.41 13.94
C THR A 93 3.14 -1.55 14.20
N VAL A 94 2.67 -1.05 15.35
CA VAL A 94 1.26 -1.10 15.74
C VAL A 94 0.46 -0.07 14.95
N VAL A 95 0.98 1.15 14.79
CA VAL A 95 0.30 2.27 14.11
C VAL A 95 0.37 2.17 12.59
N ALA A 96 1.42 1.57 11.98
CA ALA A 96 1.57 1.51 10.53
C ALA A 96 0.37 0.92 9.76
N PRO A 97 -0.28 -0.17 10.22
CA PRO A 97 -1.53 -0.67 9.64
C PRO A 97 -2.66 0.37 9.62
N TYR A 98 -2.74 1.24 10.63
CA TYR A 98 -3.82 2.21 10.82
C TYR A 98 -3.47 3.61 10.27
N GLY A 99 -2.19 3.94 10.16
CA GLY A 99 -1.66 5.24 9.75
C GLY A 99 -1.40 5.40 8.24
N ALA A 100 -1.64 4.37 7.43
CA ALA A 100 -1.47 4.42 5.97
C ALA A 100 -2.41 5.43 5.25
N THR A 101 -3.36 6.05 5.95
CA THR A 101 -4.31 7.03 5.41
C THR A 101 -4.06 8.49 5.83
N VAL A 102 -3.05 8.78 6.66
CA VAL A 102 -2.82 10.13 7.21
C VAL A 102 -1.75 10.98 6.48
N PRO A 103 -0.64 10.45 5.90
CA PRO A 103 0.37 11.31 5.28
C PRO A 103 -0.08 11.94 3.95
N GLN A 104 -1.26 11.60 3.42
CA GLN A 104 -1.86 12.30 2.27
C GLN A 104 -2.78 13.47 2.68
N ARG A 105 -3.48 13.37 3.82
CA ARG A 105 -4.37 14.46 4.28
C ARG A 105 -3.62 15.58 5.00
N VAL A 106 -2.56 15.29 5.75
CA VAL A 106 -1.74 16.34 6.38
C VAL A 106 -1.03 17.20 5.33
N LYS A 107 -0.63 16.63 4.19
CA LYS A 107 -0.13 17.41 3.04
C LYS A 107 -1.18 18.35 2.45
N GLN A 108 -2.47 17.98 2.48
CA GLN A 108 -3.57 18.83 2.03
C GLN A 108 -3.89 19.94 3.04
N PHE A 109 -3.84 19.67 4.35
CA PHE A 109 -4.13 20.68 5.37
C PHE A 109 -2.98 21.69 5.57
N VAL A 110 -1.72 21.26 5.53
CA VAL A 110 -0.56 22.18 5.59
C VAL A 110 -0.51 23.07 4.34
N ALA A 111 -0.92 22.58 3.18
CA ALA A 111 -1.04 23.40 1.96
C ALA A 111 -2.17 24.44 2.00
N LEU A 112 -3.12 24.32 2.94
CA LEU A 112 -4.25 25.25 3.11
C LEU A 112 -4.04 26.24 4.27
N ALA A 113 -3.07 26.00 5.16
CA ALA A 113 -2.86 26.78 6.38
C ALA A 113 -1.81 27.90 6.27
N ASP A 114 -1.05 28.01 5.16
CA ASP A 114 -0.11 29.11 4.90
C ASP A 114 -0.65 30.08 3.82
N PRO A 115 -1.50 31.07 4.17
CA PRO A 115 -1.94 32.10 3.21
C PRO A 115 -0.84 33.13 2.86
N GLU A 116 0.27 33.19 3.58
CA GLU A 116 1.26 34.27 3.40
C GLU A 116 2.34 34.02 2.33
N SER A 117 2.49 32.80 1.80
CA SER A 117 3.44 32.54 0.69
C SER A 117 2.86 32.82 -0.71
N ARG A 118 1.56 33.14 -0.80
CA ARG A 118 0.87 33.42 -2.08
C ARG A 118 1.08 34.85 -2.59
N THR A 119 1.43 35.81 -1.73
CA THR A 119 1.52 37.23 -2.13
C THR A 119 2.87 37.59 -2.73
N GLU A 120 3.96 36.86 -2.46
CA GLU A 120 5.26 37.14 -3.06
C GLU A 120 5.42 36.54 -4.47
N LYS A 121 4.88 35.34 -4.73
CA LYS A 121 5.00 34.70 -6.06
C LYS A 121 4.03 35.26 -7.11
N GLU A 122 2.92 35.88 -6.71
CA GLU A 122 1.99 36.55 -7.62
C GLU A 122 2.49 37.96 -8.01
N ASN A 123 3.17 38.67 -7.11
CA ASN A 123 3.74 39.99 -7.40
C ASN A 123 4.96 39.94 -8.32
N HIS A 124 5.74 38.84 -8.34
CA HIS A 124 6.82 38.66 -9.32
C HIS A 124 6.30 38.28 -10.72
N ARG A 125 5.10 37.69 -10.83
CA ARG A 125 4.46 37.42 -12.12
C ARG A 125 3.81 38.67 -12.73
N ARG A 126 3.30 39.59 -11.92
CA ARG A 126 2.70 40.85 -12.42
C ARG A 126 3.72 41.89 -12.90
N THR A 127 4.95 41.89 -12.40
CA THR A 127 6.01 42.78 -12.92
C THR A 127 6.60 42.32 -14.25
N LEU A 128 6.51 41.03 -14.59
CA LEU A 128 6.98 40.52 -15.89
C LEU A 128 5.96 40.65 -17.02
N ILE A 129 4.67 40.82 -16.72
CA ILE A 129 3.61 40.95 -17.76
C ILE A 129 3.37 42.41 -18.18
N ASN A 130 3.76 43.40 -17.37
CA ASN A 130 3.61 44.82 -17.70
C ASN A 130 4.87 45.49 -18.28
N GLY A 131 5.98 44.74 -18.44
CA GLY A 131 7.25 45.23 -18.98
C GLY A 131 7.41 45.16 -20.51
N GLU A 132 6.61 44.34 -21.21
CA GLU A 132 6.82 44.05 -22.64
C GLU A 132 5.87 44.78 -23.61
N ASN A 133 4.96 45.61 -23.11
CA ASN A 133 4.00 46.38 -23.94
C ASN A 133 4.46 47.81 -24.28
N LYS A 134 5.77 48.06 -24.40
CA LYS A 134 6.32 49.31 -24.96
C LYS A 134 7.24 49.12 -26.18
N GLY A 135 7.29 47.93 -26.77
CA GLY A 135 8.23 47.61 -27.86
C GLY A 135 7.65 47.29 -29.24
N ILE A 136 6.34 47.07 -29.40
CA ILE A 136 5.77 46.50 -30.64
C ILE A 136 4.80 47.49 -31.32
N ALA A 137 5.18 48.76 -31.41
CA ALA A 137 4.51 49.75 -32.25
C ALA A 137 5.26 50.02 -33.58
N HIS A 138 6.37 49.33 -33.85
CA HIS A 138 7.18 49.57 -35.05
C HIS A 138 7.67 48.27 -35.70
N ARG A 139 6.77 47.44 -36.26
CA ARG A 139 7.17 46.52 -37.36
C ARG A 139 6.02 45.85 -38.11
N LEU A 140 4.96 46.58 -38.47
CA LEU A 140 4.07 46.17 -39.54
C LEU A 140 4.48 46.87 -40.84
N LYS A 141 5.42 46.28 -41.58
CA LYS A 141 5.59 46.45 -43.03
C LYS A 141 6.45 45.31 -43.56
N SER A 142 5.98 44.74 -44.67
CA SER A 142 6.62 43.76 -45.56
C SER A 142 6.79 42.32 -45.07
N LEU A 143 5.80 41.47 -45.36
CA LEU A 143 6.01 40.06 -45.73
C LEU A 143 5.22 39.77 -47.03
N PRO A 144 5.84 39.15 -48.05
CA PRO A 144 5.25 39.01 -49.38
C PRO A 144 4.23 37.85 -49.51
N ARG A 145 3.20 38.11 -50.34
CA ARG A 145 2.15 37.17 -50.78
C ARG A 145 2.73 35.93 -51.47
N SER A 146 2.44 34.74 -50.95
CA SER A 146 2.64 33.47 -51.65
C SER A 146 1.56 33.28 -52.74
N GLN A 147 1.98 33.02 -53.97
CA GLN A 147 1.12 32.68 -55.11
C GLN A 147 0.61 31.21 -55.02
N PRO A 148 -0.61 30.91 -55.49
CA PRO A 148 -1.19 29.57 -55.48
C PRO A 148 -0.63 28.67 -56.59
N LYS A 149 -0.44 27.38 -56.26
CA LYS A 149 0.02 26.32 -57.16
C LYS A 149 -1.06 25.97 -58.19
N SER A 150 -0.69 26.02 -59.47
CA SER A 150 -1.50 25.52 -60.59
C SER A 150 -1.31 24.01 -60.77
N ILE A 151 -2.40 23.32 -61.08
CA ILE A 151 -2.47 21.88 -61.39
C ILE A 151 -2.50 21.73 -62.92
N ARG A 152 -1.48 21.09 -63.49
CA ARG A 152 -1.58 20.02 -64.49
C ARG A 152 -0.22 19.41 -64.77
#